data_AF-A0A1H1F4Y0-F1
#
_entry.id   AF-A0A1H1F4Y0-F1
#
_cell.length_a   1.000
_cell.length_b   1.000
_cell.length_c   1.000
_cell.angle_alpha   90.00
_cell.angle_beta   90.00
_cell.angle_gamma   90.00
#
_symmetry.space_group_name_H-M   'P 1'
#
loop_
_entity.id
_entity.type
_entity.pdbx_description
1 polymer ?
#
loop_
_entity_poly.entity_id
_entity_poly.type
_entity_poly.pdbx_seq_one_letter_code
_entity_poly.pdbx_strand_id
1 'polypeptide(L)'
;MDILRIPPRLLVATALMAGAIANSHAQSTRELDAALVQMSERGDLKDAGAPQVIQKPAQVRYELGAVVDVRSAQRSGLPVLALTPDGPAARIGLKVGDRLVALNGVRLDGASPPAPLLEQAMQRGQGRITAEVLRGTAPVTLKGTADVSAVPAYRLEIGPDTRGTCGFVTARMGVVPKTRNIFRADITTIDGRSTPLQSVNRHRLAAGRHVLVVQELIDTNRLNPAQLVQINKMKRFALAKAYKPLVVDIKPNTSYRIGARLLRDRLDTQSLRDNAYWEPVVWEEVAEPCP
;
A
#
# COMPACT_ATOMS: atom_id res chain seq x y z
N MET A 1 -9.75 67.49 0.84
CA MET A 1 -10.72 66.52 0.29
C MET A 1 -9.90 65.46 -0.45
N ASP A 2 -9.41 64.47 0.29
CA ASP A 2 -8.10 63.88 0.01
C ASP A 2 -8.19 62.46 -0.56
N ILE A 3 -7.50 62.25 -1.69
CA ILE A 3 -7.58 61.01 -2.46
C ILE A 3 -6.50 60.04 -1.95
N LEU A 4 -6.91 59.14 -1.06
CA LEU A 4 -6.07 58.07 -0.52
C LEU A 4 -5.61 57.10 -1.62
N ARG A 5 -4.33 57.17 -1.98
CA ARG A 5 -3.65 56.17 -2.84
C ARG A 5 -3.34 54.91 -2.02
N ILE A 6 -3.79 53.75 -2.48
CA ILE A 6 -3.45 52.44 -1.92
C ILE A 6 -2.26 51.83 -2.70
N PRO A 7 -1.20 51.33 -2.04
CA PRO A 7 -0.04 50.72 -2.71
C PRO A 7 -0.26 49.21 -3.00
N PRO A 8 0.05 48.72 -4.22
CA PRO A 8 -0.08 47.29 -4.55
C PRO A 8 1.24 46.53 -4.37
N ARG A 9 1.46 45.88 -3.22
CA ARG A 9 2.59 44.93 -3.01
C ARG A 9 2.26 43.78 -2.05
N LEU A 10 1.65 42.71 -2.56
CA LEU A 10 1.65 41.39 -1.88
C LEU A 10 1.35 40.23 -2.85
N LEU A 11 2.35 39.72 -3.60
CA LEU A 11 2.20 38.46 -4.36
C LEU A 11 3.51 37.79 -4.82
N VAL A 12 4.50 37.63 -3.93
CA VAL A 12 5.68 36.76 -4.18
C VAL A 12 5.99 35.92 -2.93
N ALA A 13 5.43 34.71 -2.87
CA ALA A 13 5.72 33.73 -1.81
C ALA A 13 5.41 32.27 -2.22
N THR A 14 4.31 32.05 -2.95
CA THR A 14 3.76 30.72 -3.25
C THR A 14 4.60 29.87 -4.21
N ALA A 15 5.37 30.48 -5.11
CA ALA A 15 6.14 29.74 -6.12
C ALA A 15 7.32 28.91 -5.55
N LEU A 16 7.93 29.36 -4.44
CA LEU A 16 9.14 28.74 -3.89
C LEU A 16 8.87 27.37 -3.24
N MET A 17 7.73 27.20 -2.56
CA MET A 17 7.40 25.93 -1.91
C MET A 17 7.10 24.81 -2.93
N ALA A 18 6.41 25.11 -4.04
CA ALA A 18 6.10 24.11 -5.07
C ALA A 18 7.37 23.51 -5.69
N GLY A 19 8.37 24.34 -5.99
CA GLY A 19 9.66 23.88 -6.52
C GLY A 19 10.45 23.02 -5.51
N ALA A 20 10.46 23.42 -4.24
CA ALA A 20 11.13 22.65 -3.18
C ALA A 20 10.49 21.26 -2.97
N ILE A 21 9.16 21.20 -2.91
CA ILE A 21 8.39 19.95 -2.72
C ILE A 21 8.63 18.98 -3.90
N ALA A 22 8.52 19.48 -5.14
CA ALA A 22 8.78 18.68 -6.34
C ALA A 22 10.20 18.10 -6.36
N ASN A 23 11.20 18.90 -5.97
CA ASN A 23 12.59 18.45 -5.91
C ASN A 23 12.83 17.42 -4.79
N SER A 24 12.22 17.58 -3.61
CA SER A 24 12.30 16.58 -2.53
C SER A 24 11.68 15.25 -2.93
N HIS A 25 10.52 15.24 -3.61
CA HIS A 25 9.94 14.01 -4.13
C HIS A 25 10.86 13.35 -5.17
N ALA A 26 11.42 14.13 -6.11
CA ALA A 26 12.33 13.62 -7.13
C ALA A 26 13.63 13.03 -6.54
N GLN A 27 14.10 13.53 -5.39
CA GLN A 27 15.21 12.91 -4.65
C GLN A 27 14.77 11.62 -3.95
N SER A 28 13.69 11.64 -3.17
CA SER A 28 13.19 10.46 -2.44
C SER A 28 12.87 9.27 -3.35
N THR A 29 12.36 9.52 -4.57
CA THR A 29 12.13 8.46 -5.55
C THR A 29 13.45 7.80 -5.97
N ARG A 30 14.50 8.57 -6.30
CA ARG A 30 15.82 7.99 -6.69
C ARG A 30 16.46 7.19 -5.57
N GLU A 31 16.31 7.63 -4.32
CA GLU A 31 16.82 6.90 -3.14
C GLU A 31 16.08 5.57 -2.95
N LEU A 32 14.76 5.54 -3.20
CA LEU A 32 13.97 4.31 -3.21
C LEU A 32 14.32 3.40 -4.40
N ASP A 33 14.47 3.95 -5.60
CA ASP A 33 14.83 3.20 -6.81
C ASP A 33 16.18 2.49 -6.64
N ALA A 34 17.19 3.19 -6.10
CA ALA A 34 18.50 2.62 -5.80
C ALA A 34 18.42 1.47 -4.77
N ALA A 35 17.57 1.61 -3.74
CA ALA A 35 17.33 0.54 -2.77
C ALA A 35 16.61 -0.67 -3.40
N LEU A 36 15.65 -0.44 -4.30
CA LEU A 36 14.94 -1.50 -5.03
C LEU A 36 15.86 -2.24 -6.01
N VAL A 37 16.75 -1.53 -6.71
CA VAL A 37 17.80 -2.15 -7.54
C VAL A 37 18.69 -3.06 -6.68
N GLN A 38 19.20 -2.56 -5.54
CA GLN A 38 20.04 -3.37 -4.66
C GLN A 38 19.30 -4.60 -4.09
N MET A 39 17.99 -4.50 -3.84
CA MET A 39 17.16 -5.64 -3.45
C MET A 39 16.98 -6.65 -4.60
N SER A 40 16.84 -6.18 -5.84
CA SER A 40 16.78 -7.02 -7.03
C SER A 40 18.09 -7.78 -7.26
N GLU A 41 19.24 -7.11 -7.14
CA GLU A 41 20.59 -7.69 -7.27
C GLU A 41 20.86 -8.80 -6.23
N ARG A 42 20.28 -8.70 -5.03
CA ARG A 42 20.35 -9.77 -4.00
C ARG A 42 19.34 -10.91 -4.21
N GLY A 43 18.39 -10.77 -5.13
CA GLY A 43 17.28 -11.71 -5.29
C GLY A 43 16.18 -11.58 -4.22
N ASP A 44 16.15 -10.48 -3.47
CA ASP A 44 15.08 -10.19 -2.50
C ASP A 44 13.74 -9.90 -3.20
N LEU A 45 13.79 -9.40 -4.44
CA LEU A 45 12.64 -9.14 -5.30
C LEU A 45 12.54 -10.21 -6.39
N LYS A 46 11.36 -10.85 -6.51
CA LYS A 46 11.09 -11.88 -7.52
C LYS A 46 10.05 -11.40 -8.53
N ASP A 47 10.36 -11.51 -9.82
CA ASP A 47 9.33 -11.41 -10.86
C ASP A 47 8.54 -12.73 -10.93
N ALA A 48 7.53 -12.82 -10.07
CA ALA A 48 6.64 -13.98 -9.94
C ALA A 48 5.21 -13.66 -10.41
N GLY A 49 5.01 -12.55 -11.14
CA GLY A 49 3.70 -12.03 -11.56
C GLY A 49 2.80 -11.48 -10.43
N ALA A 50 2.90 -12.02 -9.22
CA ALA A 50 2.18 -11.54 -8.04
C ALA A 50 2.89 -10.33 -7.39
N PRO A 51 2.16 -9.25 -7.03
CA PRO A 51 2.74 -8.11 -6.31
C PRO A 51 3.33 -8.50 -4.95
N GLN A 52 4.56 -8.06 -4.68
CA GLN A 52 5.25 -8.19 -3.41
C GLN A 52 4.96 -6.95 -2.54
N VAL A 53 4.65 -7.15 -1.27
CA VAL A 53 4.22 -6.07 -0.36
C VAL A 53 5.23 -5.88 0.77
N ILE A 54 5.92 -4.73 0.78
CA ILE A 54 6.80 -4.32 1.88
C ILE A 54 6.02 -3.32 2.75
N GLN A 55 5.77 -3.65 4.01
CA GLN A 55 5.07 -2.76 4.93
C GLN A 55 5.76 -2.67 6.30
N LYS A 56 5.72 -1.49 6.93
CA LYS A 56 6.14 -1.28 8.32
C LYS A 56 5.14 -0.39 9.07
N PRO A 57 4.94 -0.61 10.38
CA PRO A 57 4.17 0.30 11.22
C PRO A 57 4.91 1.64 11.39
N ALA A 58 4.20 2.65 11.90
CA ALA A 58 4.82 3.91 12.30
C ALA A 58 5.81 3.66 13.45
N GLN A 59 6.96 4.32 13.40
CA GLN A 59 8.04 4.13 14.37
C GLN A 59 8.72 5.46 14.70
N VAL A 60 9.16 5.59 15.96
CA VAL A 60 9.97 6.72 16.43
C VAL A 60 11.44 6.31 16.40
N ARG A 61 12.27 7.11 15.74
CA ARG A 61 13.73 7.09 15.95
C ARG A 61 14.12 8.29 16.80
N TYR A 62 15.08 8.08 17.68
CA TYR A 62 15.71 9.12 18.48
C TYR A 62 17.07 9.43 17.87
N GLU A 63 17.29 10.67 17.46
CA GLU A 63 18.52 11.09 16.80
C GLU A 63 19.44 11.81 17.79
N LEU A 64 20.75 11.53 17.71
CA LEU A 64 21.76 12.18 18.56
C LEU A 64 22.26 13.50 17.95
N GLY A 65 22.18 13.67 16.62
CA GLY A 65 22.75 14.83 15.93
C GLY A 65 24.29 14.88 16.00
N ALA A 66 24.94 13.72 15.97
CA ALA A 66 26.40 13.59 15.95
C ALA A 66 26.84 12.50 14.97
N VAL A 67 27.92 12.77 14.23
CA VAL A 67 28.61 11.77 13.39
C VAL A 67 29.75 11.19 14.21
N VAL A 68 29.76 9.87 14.39
CA VAL A 68 30.81 9.13 15.11
C VAL A 68 31.48 8.09 14.22
N ASP A 69 32.79 7.91 14.33
CA ASP A 69 33.49 6.90 13.52
C ASP A 69 33.35 5.49 14.11
N VAL A 70 32.29 4.81 13.69
CA VAL A 70 31.99 3.41 14.04
C VAL A 70 33.05 2.40 13.58
N ARG A 71 34.03 2.81 12.77
CA ARG A 71 35.14 1.94 12.31
C ARG A 71 36.36 2.01 13.23
N SER A 72 36.57 3.12 13.95
CA SER A 72 37.68 3.30 14.90
C SER A 72 37.23 3.13 16.35
N ALA A 73 36.37 2.13 16.60
CA ALA A 73 35.90 1.70 17.92
C ALA A 73 37.03 1.06 18.76
N GLN A 74 37.98 1.90 19.15
CA GLN A 74 39.09 1.57 20.04
C GLN A 74 38.59 1.34 21.47
N ARG A 75 39.47 0.84 22.36
CA ARG A 75 39.21 0.75 23.82
C ARG A 75 38.94 2.10 24.50
N SER A 76 39.03 3.21 23.75
CA SER A 76 38.81 4.59 24.19
C SER A 76 37.49 5.19 23.68
N GLY A 77 36.60 4.41 23.08
CA GLY A 77 35.29 4.85 22.60
C GLY A 77 35.31 5.48 21.19
N LEU A 78 34.10 5.74 20.68
CA LEU A 78 33.84 6.19 19.31
C LEU A 78 34.19 7.68 19.14
N PRO A 79 35.11 8.07 18.23
CA PRO A 79 35.44 9.49 18.02
C PRO A 79 34.27 10.27 17.41
N VAL A 80 33.93 11.42 17.98
CA VAL A 80 32.96 12.39 17.45
C VAL A 80 33.62 13.22 16.36
N LEU A 81 33.18 13.03 15.11
CA LEU A 81 33.72 13.70 13.93
C LEU A 81 33.02 15.03 13.62
N ALA A 82 31.70 15.09 13.79
CA ALA A 82 30.88 16.26 13.48
C ALA A 82 29.61 16.28 14.36
N LEU A 83 29.01 17.46 14.47
CA LEU A 83 27.76 17.71 15.18
C LEU A 83 26.78 18.44 14.26
N THR A 84 25.50 18.11 14.35
CA THR A 84 24.43 18.92 13.74
C THR A 84 24.31 20.23 14.52
N PRO A 85 24.37 21.42 13.86
CA PRO A 85 24.11 22.70 14.51
C PRO A 85 22.76 22.68 15.25
N ASP A 86 22.74 23.20 16.48
CA ASP A 86 21.60 23.20 17.42
C ASP A 86 20.97 21.82 17.74
N GLY A 87 21.55 20.74 17.23
CA GLY A 87 21.10 19.36 17.46
C GLY A 87 21.34 18.87 18.90
N PRO A 88 20.79 17.69 19.26
CA PRO A 88 20.80 17.19 20.63
C PRO A 88 22.19 17.09 21.25
N ALA A 89 23.16 16.54 20.51
CA ALA A 89 24.55 16.44 20.94
C ALA A 89 25.18 17.80 21.23
N ALA A 90 24.94 18.81 20.37
CA ALA A 90 25.42 20.18 20.61
C ALA A 90 24.76 20.79 21.87
N ARG A 91 23.44 20.62 22.03
CA ARG A 91 22.69 21.12 23.18
C ARG A 91 23.07 20.48 24.52
N ILE A 92 23.50 19.21 24.55
CA ILE A 92 24.05 18.57 25.77
C ILE A 92 25.54 18.88 26.00
N GLY A 93 26.18 19.68 25.14
CA GLY A 93 27.58 20.08 25.29
C GLY A 93 28.61 19.06 24.83
N LEU A 94 28.25 18.16 23.90
CA LEU A 94 29.21 17.31 23.18
C LEU A 94 30.07 18.19 22.26
N LYS A 95 31.31 17.76 21.98
CA LYS A 95 32.25 18.47 21.11
C LYS A 95 32.89 17.51 20.10
N VAL A 96 33.25 18.03 18.94
CA VAL A 96 34.12 17.33 17.98
C VAL A 96 35.45 17.01 18.66
N GLY A 97 35.93 15.78 18.50
CA GLY A 97 37.13 15.27 19.18
C GLY A 97 36.86 14.65 20.56
N ASP A 98 35.66 14.77 21.13
CA ASP A 98 35.26 13.89 22.24
C ASP A 98 35.19 12.43 21.75
N ARG A 99 35.37 11.47 22.66
CA ARG A 99 35.16 10.03 22.38
C ARG A 99 34.01 9.48 23.21
N LEU A 100 32.97 8.98 22.56
CA LEU A 100 31.80 8.40 23.19
C LEU A 100 32.10 6.98 23.69
N VAL A 101 32.20 6.80 25.01
CA VAL A 101 32.50 5.50 25.65
C VAL A 101 31.25 4.78 26.13
N ALA A 102 30.19 5.51 26.50
CA ALA A 102 28.89 4.91 26.81
C ALA A 102 27.72 5.83 26.45
N LEU A 103 26.56 5.24 26.18
CA LEU A 103 25.32 5.94 25.92
C LEU A 103 24.15 5.18 26.56
N ASN A 104 23.34 5.86 27.38
CA ASN A 104 22.15 5.30 28.03
C ASN A 104 22.38 3.96 28.75
N GLY A 105 23.56 3.82 29.39
CA GLY A 105 23.96 2.59 30.10
C GLY A 105 24.34 1.42 29.18
N VAL A 106 24.68 1.68 27.92
CA VAL A 106 25.29 0.75 26.97
C VAL A 106 26.73 1.21 26.71
N ARG A 107 27.72 0.32 26.88
CA ARG A 107 29.13 0.59 26.58
C ARG A 107 29.38 0.50 25.07
N LEU A 108 30.26 1.36 24.57
CA LEU A 108 30.57 1.54 23.15
C LEU A 108 32.10 1.50 22.87
N ASP A 109 32.91 1.49 23.93
CA ASP A 109 34.35 1.25 23.89
C ASP A 109 34.69 -0.23 23.69
N GLY A 110 35.57 -0.53 22.72
CA GLY A 110 35.97 -1.90 22.38
C GLY A 110 34.85 -2.81 21.82
N ALA A 111 33.65 -2.27 21.60
CA ALA A 111 32.49 -3.02 21.14
C ALA A 111 32.49 -3.23 19.62
N SER A 112 32.11 -4.43 19.16
CA SER A 112 32.08 -4.76 17.73
C SER A 112 30.90 -5.70 17.38
N PRO A 113 30.08 -5.38 16.36
CA PRO A 113 29.99 -4.10 15.67
C PRO A 113 29.34 -3.02 16.58
N PRO A 114 29.85 -1.78 16.64
CA PRO A 114 29.33 -0.76 17.55
C PRO A 114 28.04 -0.08 17.07
N ALA A 115 27.74 -0.10 15.76
CA ALA A 115 26.59 0.63 15.21
C ALA A 115 25.22 0.11 15.71
N PRO A 116 24.93 -1.21 15.74
CA PRO A 116 23.68 -1.72 16.32
C PRO A 116 23.55 -1.42 17.82
N LEU A 117 24.68 -1.40 18.55
CA LEU A 117 24.71 -1.05 19.97
C LEU A 117 24.41 0.45 20.21
N LEU A 118 24.86 1.32 19.31
CA LEU A 118 24.53 2.75 19.33
C LEU A 118 23.03 2.99 19.04
N GLU A 119 22.45 2.28 18.07
CA GLU A 119 21.00 2.34 17.82
C GLU A 119 20.19 1.80 19.01
N GLN A 120 20.60 0.67 19.58
CA GLN A 120 20.00 0.10 20.78
C GLN A 120 20.08 1.06 21.97
N ALA A 121 21.21 1.75 22.16
CA ALA A 121 21.42 2.73 23.21
C ALA A 121 20.46 3.93 23.07
N MET A 122 20.29 4.46 21.85
CA MET A 122 19.34 5.55 21.60
C MET A 122 17.90 5.12 21.87
N GLN A 123 17.48 3.93 21.41
CA GLN A 123 16.14 3.41 21.67
C GLN A 123 15.88 3.12 23.15
N ARG A 124 16.85 2.55 23.88
CA ARG A 124 16.78 2.32 25.33
C ARG A 124 16.62 3.62 26.14
N GLY A 125 17.12 4.74 25.61
CA GLY A 125 16.95 6.07 26.21
C GLY A 125 15.50 6.57 26.23
N GLN A 126 14.67 6.14 25.27
CA GLN A 126 13.29 6.63 25.08
C GLN A 126 13.25 8.18 25.06
N GLY A 127 14.09 8.78 24.21
CA GLY A 127 14.22 10.24 24.09
C GLY A 127 15.11 10.91 25.14
N ARG A 128 15.56 10.20 26.19
CA ARG A 128 16.61 10.70 27.10
C ARG A 128 18.00 10.34 26.58
N ILE A 129 18.95 11.24 26.81
CA ILE A 129 20.38 11.01 26.58
C ILE A 129 21.11 11.09 27.93
N THR A 130 21.93 10.09 28.21
CA THR A 130 23.04 10.15 29.16
C THR A 130 24.26 9.57 28.46
N ALA A 131 25.21 10.42 28.09
CA ALA A 131 26.43 10.06 27.38
C ALA A 131 27.64 10.17 28.31
N GLU A 132 28.46 9.13 28.36
CA GLU A 132 29.80 9.16 28.97
C GLU A 132 30.81 9.37 27.84
N VAL A 133 31.64 10.40 27.96
CA VAL A 133 32.63 10.76 26.94
C VAL A 133 34.01 11.03 27.55
N LEU A 134 35.07 10.76 26.78
CA LEU A 134 36.41 11.22 27.09
C LEU A 134 36.68 12.51 26.29
N ARG A 135 36.96 13.61 27.01
CA ARG A 135 37.38 14.89 26.44
C ARG A 135 38.89 15.02 26.62
N GLY A 136 39.64 14.65 25.59
CA GLY A 136 41.06 14.32 25.75
C GLY A 136 41.20 13.05 26.59
N THR A 137 41.72 13.19 27.82
CA THR A 137 41.80 12.10 28.82
C THR A 137 40.76 12.21 29.93
N ALA A 138 40.04 13.33 30.06
CA ALA A 138 39.12 13.55 31.17
C ALA A 138 37.73 12.94 30.88
N PRO A 139 37.17 12.11 31.79
CA PRO A 139 35.80 11.62 31.65
C PRO A 139 34.79 12.73 31.96
N VAL A 140 33.76 12.85 31.13
CA VAL A 140 32.67 13.81 31.26
C VAL A 140 31.34 13.09 31.03
N THR A 141 30.36 13.35 31.90
CA THR A 141 28.99 12.85 31.74
C THR A 141 28.07 13.97 31.24
N LEU A 142 27.46 13.78 30.08
CA LEU A 142 26.54 14.72 29.44
C LEU A 142 25.10 14.17 29.51
N LYS A 143 24.11 15.04 29.74
CA LYS A 143 22.70 14.64 29.91
C LYS A 143 21.75 15.61 29.21
N GLY A 144 20.65 15.08 28.69
CA GLY A 144 19.58 15.87 28.07
C GLY A 144 18.58 14.99 27.32
N THR A 145 18.02 15.51 26.23
CA THR A 145 17.03 14.82 25.40
C THR A 145 17.47 14.74 23.94
N ALA A 146 17.11 13.62 23.29
CA ALA A 146 17.25 13.41 21.86
C ALA A 146 16.08 14.06 21.09
N ASP A 147 16.30 14.38 19.82
CA ASP A 147 15.21 14.78 18.93
C ASP A 147 14.51 13.55 18.34
N VAL A 148 13.24 13.71 18.00
CA VAL A 148 12.37 12.65 17.49
C VAL A 148 12.23 12.76 15.98
N SER A 149 12.68 11.73 15.26
CA SER A 149 12.33 11.49 13.87
C SER A 149 11.18 10.50 13.81
N ALA A 150 9.99 10.98 13.45
CA ALA A 150 8.80 10.15 13.28
C ALA A 150 8.75 9.59 11.85
N VAL A 151 9.00 8.29 11.70
CA VAL A 151 8.83 7.59 10.42
C VAL A 151 7.38 7.08 10.36
N PRO A 152 6.56 7.53 9.39
CA PRO A 152 5.17 7.11 9.29
C PRO A 152 5.04 5.63 8.93
N ALA A 153 3.86 5.06 9.19
CA ALA A 153 3.51 3.73 8.67
C ALA A 153 3.50 3.76 7.14
N TYR A 154 4.05 2.74 6.50
CA TYR A 154 4.12 2.68 5.05
C TYR A 154 3.79 1.28 4.51
N ARG A 155 3.25 1.26 3.29
CA ARG A 155 3.12 0.08 2.44
C ARG A 155 3.63 0.43 1.04
N LEU A 156 4.54 -0.37 0.53
CA LEU A 156 5.05 -0.35 -0.83
C LEU A 156 4.60 -1.65 -1.51
N GLU A 157 4.07 -1.54 -2.71
CA GLU A 157 3.62 -2.67 -3.52
C GLU A 157 4.45 -2.70 -4.81
N ILE A 158 5.15 -3.80 -5.04
CA ILE A 158 6.18 -3.96 -6.08
C ILE A 158 5.76 -5.11 -6.98
N GLY A 159 5.50 -4.82 -8.25
CA GLY A 159 4.98 -5.78 -9.23
C GLY A 159 4.82 -5.13 -10.60
N PRO A 160 4.15 -5.79 -11.56
CA PRO A 160 3.84 -5.19 -12.85
C PRO A 160 2.99 -3.93 -12.67
N ASP A 161 3.29 -2.86 -13.42
CA ASP A 161 2.50 -1.63 -13.34
C ASP A 161 1.14 -1.82 -14.03
N THR A 162 0.13 -2.15 -13.22
CA THR A 162 -1.26 -2.22 -13.68
C THR A 162 -1.90 -0.84 -13.83
N ARG A 163 -1.27 0.24 -13.33
CA ARG A 163 -1.84 1.59 -13.33
C ARG A 163 -1.86 2.13 -14.76
N GLY A 164 -3.05 2.50 -15.24
CA GLY A 164 -3.26 2.95 -16.63
C GLY A 164 -3.59 1.81 -17.60
N THR A 165 -3.05 0.61 -17.40
CA THR A 165 -3.54 -0.58 -18.10
C THR A 165 -4.99 -0.89 -17.71
N CYS A 166 -5.76 -1.47 -18.63
CA CYS A 166 -7.19 -1.68 -18.45
C CYS A 166 -7.66 -3.02 -19.00
N GLY A 167 -8.87 -3.41 -18.60
CA GLY A 167 -9.66 -4.41 -19.31
C GLY A 167 -11.15 -4.12 -19.18
N PHE A 168 -11.97 -5.06 -19.65
CA PHE A 168 -13.42 -4.89 -19.69
C PHE A 168 -14.16 -6.08 -19.07
N VAL A 169 -15.28 -5.81 -18.40
CA VAL A 169 -16.26 -6.84 -18.01
C VAL A 169 -17.61 -6.54 -18.67
N THR A 170 -18.28 -7.57 -19.17
CA THR A 170 -19.60 -7.44 -19.81
C THR A 170 -20.46 -8.67 -19.54
N ALA A 171 -21.75 -8.47 -19.30
CA ALA A 171 -22.74 -9.54 -19.30
C ALA A 171 -23.73 -9.45 -20.49
N ARG A 172 -23.46 -8.55 -21.44
CA ARG A 172 -24.39 -8.17 -22.52
C ARG A 172 -23.81 -8.28 -23.93
N MET A 173 -22.48 -8.41 -24.10
CA MET A 173 -21.86 -8.67 -25.40
C MET A 173 -21.56 -10.16 -25.62
N GLY A 174 -21.63 -10.61 -26.88
CA GLY A 174 -21.38 -12.00 -27.29
C GLY A 174 -22.62 -12.90 -27.24
N VAL A 175 -22.53 -14.09 -27.83
CA VAL A 175 -23.63 -15.07 -27.88
C VAL A 175 -23.50 -16.06 -26.73
N VAL A 176 -24.34 -15.91 -25.71
CA VAL A 176 -24.25 -16.72 -24.49
C VAL A 176 -24.49 -18.22 -24.79
N PRO A 177 -23.57 -19.13 -24.40
CA PRO A 177 -23.57 -20.53 -24.83
C PRO A 177 -24.53 -21.39 -24.02
N LYS A 178 -25.83 -21.29 -24.34
CA LYS A 178 -26.93 -22.01 -23.65
C LYS A 178 -26.77 -23.54 -23.64
N THR A 179 -26.05 -24.10 -24.62
CA THR A 179 -25.69 -25.53 -24.66
C THR A 179 -24.80 -25.95 -23.49
N ARG A 180 -23.95 -25.05 -22.98
CA ARG A 180 -23.09 -25.24 -21.78
C ARG A 180 -23.83 -24.94 -20.46
N ASN A 181 -25.17 -24.85 -20.49
CA ASN A 181 -26.02 -24.37 -19.38
C ASN A 181 -25.69 -22.97 -18.87
N ILE A 182 -25.10 -22.12 -19.71
CA ILE A 182 -24.78 -20.73 -19.36
C ILE A 182 -25.86 -19.81 -19.94
N PHE A 183 -26.35 -18.91 -19.11
CA PHE A 183 -27.43 -17.97 -19.39
C PHE A 183 -26.97 -16.54 -19.14
N ARG A 184 -27.81 -15.57 -19.53
CA ARG A 184 -27.55 -14.15 -19.25
C ARG A 184 -27.41 -13.93 -17.75
N ALA A 185 -26.71 -12.86 -17.43
CA ALA A 185 -26.58 -12.32 -16.10
C ALA A 185 -26.59 -10.79 -16.21
N ASP A 186 -26.63 -10.10 -15.07
CA ASP A 186 -26.31 -8.68 -14.97
C ASP A 186 -25.27 -8.44 -13.88
N ILE A 187 -24.39 -7.48 -14.10
CA ILE A 187 -23.40 -7.03 -13.11
C ILE A 187 -24.05 -5.89 -12.33
N THR A 188 -24.28 -6.10 -11.04
CA THR A 188 -25.04 -5.19 -10.16
C THR A 188 -24.14 -4.27 -9.34
N THR A 189 -22.96 -4.76 -8.93
CA THR A 189 -21.90 -3.93 -8.32
C THR A 189 -20.52 -4.39 -8.79
N ILE A 190 -19.54 -3.49 -8.70
CA ILE A 190 -18.12 -3.71 -8.96
C ILE A 190 -17.32 -3.05 -7.83
N ASP A 191 -16.52 -3.83 -7.11
CA ASP A 191 -15.73 -3.41 -5.95
C ASP A 191 -16.59 -2.67 -4.90
N GLY A 192 -17.80 -3.18 -4.65
CA GLY A 192 -18.77 -2.60 -3.72
C GLY A 192 -19.57 -1.39 -4.25
N ARG A 193 -19.23 -0.86 -5.43
CA ARG A 193 -19.94 0.28 -6.06
C ARG A 193 -21.00 -0.22 -7.04
N SER A 194 -22.23 0.28 -6.94
CA SER A 194 -23.31 -0.08 -7.88
C SER A 194 -22.95 0.27 -9.32
N THR A 195 -23.34 -0.58 -10.27
CA THR A 195 -23.25 -0.27 -11.70
C THR A 195 -24.28 0.80 -12.10
N PRO A 196 -24.06 1.53 -13.22
CA PRO A 196 -25.02 2.52 -13.69
C PRO A 196 -26.39 1.91 -13.97
N LEU A 197 -27.47 2.65 -13.63
CA LEU A 197 -28.86 2.24 -13.92
C LEU A 197 -29.15 2.21 -15.43
N GLN A 198 -28.40 2.98 -16.22
CA GLN A 198 -28.47 2.95 -17.68
C GLN A 198 -27.63 1.78 -18.24
N SER A 199 -28.13 1.14 -19.30
CA SER A 199 -27.43 0.02 -19.92
C SER A 199 -26.15 0.44 -20.62
N VAL A 200 -25.00 0.09 -20.03
CA VAL A 200 -23.70 0.10 -20.71
C VAL A 200 -23.38 -1.27 -21.30
N ASN A 201 -22.70 -1.31 -22.44
CA ASN A 201 -22.33 -2.57 -23.12
C ASN A 201 -21.21 -3.31 -22.38
N ARG A 202 -20.29 -2.58 -21.75
CA ARG A 202 -19.15 -3.08 -20.96
C ARG A 202 -18.73 -2.06 -19.90
N HIS A 203 -18.10 -2.51 -18.83
CA HIS A 203 -17.48 -1.65 -17.81
C HIS A 203 -15.95 -1.71 -17.98
N ARG A 204 -15.28 -0.56 -18.08
CA ARG A 204 -13.80 -0.46 -18.10
C ARG A 204 -13.28 -0.56 -16.66
N LEU A 205 -12.36 -1.49 -16.42
CA LEU A 205 -11.68 -1.69 -15.14
C LEU A 205 -10.18 -1.46 -15.32
N ALA A 206 -9.44 -1.34 -14.20
CA ALA A 206 -7.99 -1.46 -14.23
C ALA A 206 -7.59 -2.92 -14.50
N ALA A 207 -6.32 -3.18 -14.78
CA ALA A 207 -5.82 -4.54 -14.69
C ALA A 207 -5.65 -4.97 -13.22
N GLY A 208 -5.82 -6.27 -12.95
CA GLY A 208 -5.76 -6.88 -11.64
C GLY A 208 -7.11 -7.36 -11.09
N ARG A 209 -7.10 -7.72 -9.80
CA ARG A 209 -8.18 -8.45 -9.13
C ARG A 209 -9.36 -7.57 -8.73
N HIS A 210 -10.50 -7.75 -9.40
CA HIS A 210 -11.77 -7.07 -9.14
C HIS A 210 -12.84 -8.01 -8.59
N VAL A 211 -13.84 -7.45 -7.89
CA VAL A 211 -14.99 -8.22 -7.35
C VAL A 211 -16.29 -7.72 -7.95
N LEU A 212 -16.92 -8.55 -8.78
CA LEU A 212 -18.23 -8.31 -9.37
C LEU A 212 -19.32 -8.92 -8.46
N VAL A 213 -20.48 -8.27 -8.31
CA VAL A 213 -21.68 -8.92 -7.77
C VAL A 213 -22.67 -9.15 -8.89
N VAL A 214 -22.97 -10.41 -9.17
CA VAL A 214 -23.68 -10.87 -10.36
C VAL A 214 -25.10 -11.32 -9.98
N GLN A 215 -26.08 -10.89 -10.77
CA GLN A 215 -27.45 -11.38 -10.75
C GLN A 215 -27.66 -12.36 -11.92
N GLU A 216 -28.34 -13.48 -11.70
CA GLU A 216 -28.73 -14.40 -12.77
C GLU A 216 -29.94 -13.88 -13.58
N LEU A 217 -30.00 -14.28 -14.86
CA LEU A 217 -31.15 -14.09 -15.75
C LEU A 217 -31.37 -15.39 -16.55
N ILE A 218 -31.51 -16.50 -15.83
CA ILE A 218 -31.69 -17.85 -16.39
C ILE A 218 -33.07 -17.96 -17.06
N ASP A 219 -33.13 -18.55 -18.26
CA ASP A 219 -34.40 -18.71 -18.99
C ASP A 219 -35.38 -19.54 -18.14
N THR A 220 -36.58 -19.03 -17.87
CA THR A 220 -37.56 -19.71 -17.00
C THR A 220 -38.01 -21.07 -17.54
N ASN A 221 -37.94 -21.29 -18.85
CA ASN A 221 -38.23 -22.58 -19.50
C ASN A 221 -37.22 -23.70 -19.21
N ARG A 222 -36.18 -23.43 -18.41
CA ARG A 222 -35.22 -24.43 -17.89
C ARG A 222 -35.60 -24.99 -16.51
N LEU A 223 -36.67 -24.46 -15.92
CA LEU A 223 -37.11 -24.72 -14.56
C LEU A 223 -38.59 -25.11 -14.58
N ASN A 224 -38.98 -26.08 -13.76
CA ASN A 224 -40.39 -26.46 -13.62
C ASN A 224 -41.15 -25.47 -12.70
N PRO A 225 -42.50 -25.46 -12.69
CA PRO A 225 -43.28 -24.51 -11.90
C PRO A 225 -42.97 -24.54 -10.39
N ALA A 226 -42.72 -25.71 -9.80
CA ALA A 226 -42.38 -25.83 -8.38
C ALA A 226 -41.01 -25.23 -8.06
N GLN A 227 -40.03 -25.43 -8.95
CA GLN A 227 -38.70 -24.83 -8.85
C GLN A 227 -38.77 -23.30 -8.97
N LEU A 228 -39.56 -22.78 -9.91
CA LEU A 228 -39.79 -21.33 -10.07
C LEU A 228 -40.44 -20.71 -8.83
N VAL A 229 -41.44 -21.36 -8.23
CA VAL A 229 -42.05 -20.91 -6.96
C VAL A 229 -41.02 -20.90 -5.82
N GLN A 230 -40.19 -21.95 -5.70
CA GLN A 230 -39.19 -22.06 -4.64
C GLN A 230 -38.06 -21.02 -4.79
N ILE A 231 -37.61 -20.75 -6.03
CA ILE A 231 -36.63 -19.70 -6.34
C ILE A 231 -37.20 -18.31 -6.06
N ASN A 232 -38.43 -18.03 -6.51
CA ASN A 232 -39.06 -16.72 -6.28
C ASN A 232 -39.30 -16.45 -4.78
N LYS A 233 -39.66 -17.49 -4.02
CA LYS A 233 -39.73 -17.43 -2.56
C LYS A 233 -38.35 -17.14 -1.94
N MET A 234 -37.30 -17.83 -2.35
CA MET A 234 -35.92 -17.58 -1.89
C MET A 234 -35.48 -16.14 -2.18
N LYS A 235 -35.59 -15.69 -3.44
CA LYS A 235 -35.19 -14.34 -3.88
C LYS A 235 -35.90 -13.24 -3.07
N ARG A 236 -37.19 -13.40 -2.78
CA ARG A 236 -37.98 -12.46 -1.96
C ARG A 236 -37.45 -12.30 -0.52
N PHE A 237 -36.91 -13.36 0.08
CA PHE A 237 -36.34 -13.29 1.43
C PHE A 237 -34.84 -12.95 1.45
N ALA A 238 -34.09 -13.37 0.43
CA ALA A 238 -32.64 -13.14 0.34
C ALA A 238 -32.29 -11.71 -0.10
N LEU A 239 -33.14 -11.06 -0.90
CA LEU A 239 -32.90 -9.73 -1.49
C LEU A 239 -31.52 -9.70 -2.19
N ALA A 240 -30.64 -8.75 -1.84
CA ALA A 240 -29.29 -8.67 -2.40
C ALA A 240 -28.43 -9.93 -2.16
N LYS A 241 -28.74 -10.76 -1.14
CA LYS A 241 -28.06 -12.06 -0.91
C LYS A 241 -28.44 -13.14 -1.92
N ALA A 242 -29.43 -12.89 -2.79
CA ALA A 242 -29.70 -13.74 -3.94
C ALA A 242 -28.62 -13.60 -5.04
N TYR A 243 -27.92 -12.47 -5.08
CA TYR A 243 -26.82 -12.22 -6.01
C TYR A 243 -25.52 -12.83 -5.48
N LYS A 244 -24.58 -13.13 -6.37
CA LYS A 244 -23.34 -13.85 -6.01
C LYS A 244 -22.08 -13.08 -6.39
N PRO A 245 -21.05 -13.06 -5.52
CA PRO A 245 -19.76 -12.49 -5.89
C PRO A 245 -19.07 -13.37 -6.94
N LEU A 246 -18.40 -12.73 -7.90
CA LEU A 246 -17.46 -13.33 -8.83
C LEU A 246 -16.17 -12.51 -8.77
N VAL A 247 -15.08 -13.15 -8.38
CA VAL A 247 -13.74 -12.55 -8.47
C VAL A 247 -13.22 -12.76 -9.89
N VAL A 248 -12.75 -11.69 -10.53
CA VAL A 248 -12.12 -11.74 -11.85
C VAL A 248 -10.78 -11.04 -11.76
N ASP A 249 -9.74 -11.67 -12.30
CA ASP A 249 -8.42 -11.05 -12.45
C ASP A 249 -8.28 -10.53 -13.88
N ILE A 250 -8.31 -9.20 -14.03
CA ILE A 250 -8.45 -8.50 -15.31
C ILE A 250 -7.06 -8.33 -15.93
N LYS A 251 -6.80 -9.02 -17.03
CA LYS A 251 -5.60 -8.83 -17.84
C LYS A 251 -5.71 -7.54 -18.66
N PRO A 252 -4.58 -6.86 -18.94
CA PRO A 252 -4.54 -5.76 -19.91
C PRO A 252 -5.16 -6.16 -21.25
N ASN A 253 -5.85 -5.22 -21.92
CA ASN A 253 -6.42 -5.39 -23.27
C ASN A 253 -7.32 -6.64 -23.42
N THR A 254 -8.02 -7.04 -22.36
CA THR A 254 -8.85 -8.26 -22.33
C THR A 254 -10.28 -7.95 -21.84
N SER A 255 -11.27 -8.59 -22.46
CA SER A 255 -12.69 -8.47 -22.15
C SER A 255 -13.26 -9.80 -21.68
N TYR A 256 -13.90 -9.76 -20.51
CA TYR A 256 -14.41 -10.93 -19.80
C TYR A 256 -15.93 -10.99 -19.93
N ARG A 257 -16.43 -12.03 -20.61
CA ARG A 257 -17.86 -12.23 -20.79
C ARG A 257 -18.42 -13.04 -19.62
N ILE A 258 -19.32 -12.39 -18.87
CA ILE A 258 -19.93 -12.89 -17.63
C ILE A 258 -21.30 -13.50 -17.93
N GLY A 259 -21.67 -14.54 -17.18
CA GLY A 259 -22.97 -15.20 -17.30
C GLY A 259 -23.30 -16.01 -16.05
N ALA A 260 -24.51 -16.59 -16.01
CA ALA A 260 -24.96 -17.46 -14.94
C ALA A 260 -25.03 -18.91 -15.43
N ARG A 261 -24.26 -19.82 -14.83
CA ARG A 261 -24.34 -21.26 -15.12
C ARG A 261 -25.40 -21.91 -14.25
N LEU A 262 -26.36 -22.60 -14.86
CA LEU A 262 -27.38 -23.40 -14.18
C LEU A 262 -26.81 -24.78 -13.83
N LEU A 263 -26.80 -25.12 -12.54
CA LEU A 263 -26.29 -26.38 -12.01
C LEU A 263 -27.45 -27.40 -11.94
N ARG A 264 -27.56 -28.26 -12.97
CA ARG A 264 -28.71 -29.18 -13.15
C ARG A 264 -28.86 -30.22 -12.04
N ASP A 265 -27.76 -30.56 -11.40
CA ASP A 265 -27.61 -31.43 -10.23
C ASP A 265 -28.02 -30.75 -8.90
N ARG A 266 -28.21 -29.42 -8.90
CA ARG A 266 -28.54 -28.59 -7.73
C ARG A 266 -29.96 -27.99 -7.82
N LEU A 267 -30.88 -28.73 -8.44
CA LEU A 267 -32.27 -28.32 -8.68
C LEU A 267 -33.29 -28.97 -7.72
N ASP A 268 -32.80 -29.52 -6.61
CA ASP A 268 -33.61 -30.03 -5.50
C ASP A 268 -34.12 -28.90 -4.58
N THR A 269 -35.13 -29.20 -3.77
CA THR A 269 -35.80 -28.23 -2.89
C THR A 269 -34.85 -27.52 -1.91
N GLN A 270 -33.77 -28.17 -1.46
CA GLN A 270 -32.82 -27.59 -0.51
C GLN A 270 -31.80 -26.71 -1.21
N SER A 271 -31.19 -27.18 -2.31
CA SER A 271 -30.30 -26.34 -3.13
C SER A 271 -30.99 -25.06 -3.66
N LEU A 272 -32.30 -25.11 -3.93
CA LEU A 272 -33.09 -23.94 -4.33
C LEU A 272 -33.37 -22.97 -3.17
N ARG A 273 -33.38 -23.45 -1.91
CA ARG A 273 -33.48 -22.60 -0.70
C ARG A 273 -32.14 -21.93 -0.40
N ASP A 274 -31.06 -22.68 -0.53
CA ASP A 274 -29.69 -22.23 -0.22
C ASP A 274 -29.04 -21.43 -1.36
N ASN A 275 -29.82 -21.04 -2.38
CA ASN A 275 -29.36 -20.36 -3.59
C ASN A 275 -28.23 -21.12 -4.32
N ALA A 276 -28.11 -22.43 -4.15
CA ALA A 276 -27.04 -23.27 -4.68
C ALA A 276 -27.28 -23.77 -6.12
N TYR A 277 -28.41 -23.42 -6.74
CA TYR A 277 -28.84 -23.91 -8.06
C TYR A 277 -28.08 -23.33 -9.27
N TRP A 278 -27.22 -22.33 -9.05
CA TRP A 278 -26.47 -21.64 -10.11
C TRP A 278 -25.16 -21.06 -9.60
N GLU A 279 -24.27 -20.66 -10.49
CA GLU A 279 -23.03 -19.95 -10.19
C GLU A 279 -22.70 -18.86 -11.23
N PRO A 280 -22.09 -17.73 -10.84
CA PRO A 280 -21.61 -16.72 -11.77
C PRO A 280 -20.29 -17.19 -12.41
N VAL A 281 -20.14 -17.01 -13.72
CA VAL A 281 -18.99 -17.52 -14.47
C VAL A 281 -18.49 -16.52 -15.51
N VAL A 282 -17.16 -16.47 -15.69
CA VAL A 282 -16.57 -16.07 -16.98
C VAL A 282 -16.80 -17.24 -17.94
N TRP A 283 -17.38 -16.99 -19.12
CA TRP A 283 -17.67 -18.03 -20.11
C TRP A 283 -16.85 -17.89 -21.40
N GLU A 284 -16.20 -16.74 -21.59
CA GLU A 284 -15.27 -16.43 -22.67
C GLU A 284 -14.37 -15.25 -22.24
N GLU A 285 -13.08 -15.33 -22.58
CA GLU A 285 -12.15 -14.19 -22.53
C GLU A 285 -11.80 -13.82 -23.97
N VAL A 286 -11.79 -12.52 -24.29
CA VAL A 286 -11.56 -12.01 -25.66
C VAL A 286 -10.55 -10.87 -25.61
N ALA A 287 -9.57 -10.87 -26.51
CA ALA A 287 -8.67 -9.73 -26.69
C ALA A 287 -9.46 -8.50 -27.20
N GLU A 288 -9.42 -7.40 -26.45
CA GLU A 288 -10.22 -6.19 -26.67
C GLU A 288 -9.39 -4.99 -26.18
N PRO A 289 -8.69 -4.27 -27.08
CA PRO A 289 -7.72 -3.25 -26.68
C PRO A 289 -8.37 -2.09 -25.93
N CYS A 290 -7.62 -1.55 -24.97
CA CYS A 290 -7.97 -0.30 -24.31
C CYS A 290 -7.89 0.88 -25.30
N PRO A 291 -8.92 1.75 -25.35
CA PRO A 291 -8.73 3.14 -25.74
C PRO A 291 -8.11 3.95 -24.59
#